data_AF-A0A0A0HRU3-F1
#
_entry.id   AF-A0A0A0HRU3-F1
#
_cell.length_a   1.000
_cell.length_b   1.000
_cell.length_c   1.000
_cell.angle_alpha   90.00
_cell.angle_beta   90.00
_cell.angle_gamma   90.00
#
_symmetry.space_group_name_H-M   'P 1'
#
loop_
_entity.id
_entity.type
_entity.pdbx_description
1 polymer ?
#
loop_
_entity_poly.entity_id
_entity_poly.type
_entity_poly.pdbx_seq_one_letter_code
_entity_poly.pdbx_strand_id
1 'polypeptide(L)'
;MSKLGILPPDTRTPEDLLRGEREENERIAGEAMQKRFAQEGAIHDNLRNYRVRLGFTKQQMAEILDVTPRTYYAYEEGHRAVPTPAIAHLAVLTGGDINEIILGRPAPRSGRAAQVAIDEAIVVLKFLAVKYPEMSMEDRYKVVRLHALEDLGGLPRMHPDIIRDFVKIVTRYKFHPEDLPAPPLHEDYGDDHEGWERDIAEWQRIVDEDLDKQDDEAPAKDL
;
A
#
# COMPACT_ATOMS: atom_id res chain seq x y z
N MET A 1 47.20 14.10 37.81
CA MET A 1 47.12 15.42 37.13
C MET A 1 47.41 15.20 35.65
N SER A 2 46.37 14.95 34.84
CA SER A 2 46.51 14.79 33.39
C SER A 2 46.55 16.17 32.74
N LYS A 3 47.64 16.47 32.03
CA LYS A 3 47.77 17.67 31.19
C LYS A 3 46.71 17.59 30.10
N LEU A 4 45.66 18.42 30.18
CA LEU A 4 44.80 18.68 29.02
C LEU A 4 45.68 19.34 27.96
N GLY A 5 46.08 18.57 26.95
CA GLY A 5 46.72 19.09 25.76
C GLY A 5 45.71 19.96 25.01
N ILE A 6 45.97 21.26 24.96
CA ILE A 6 45.24 22.21 24.13
C ILE A 6 45.46 21.78 22.68
N LEU A 7 44.41 21.32 22.00
CA LEU A 7 44.49 21.02 20.57
C LEU A 7 44.92 22.31 19.85
N PRO A 8 45.90 22.27 18.93
CA PRO A 8 46.29 23.45 18.19
C PRO A 8 45.08 24.04 17.45
N PRO A 9 44.97 25.38 17.36
CA PRO A 9 43.85 26.04 16.71
C PRO A 9 43.80 25.62 15.24
N ASP A 10 42.59 25.38 14.74
CA ASP A 10 42.36 24.99 13.36
C ASP A 10 42.80 26.11 12.41
N THR A 11 43.86 25.85 11.65
CA THR A 11 44.48 26.83 10.74
C THR A 11 43.82 26.84 9.35
N ARG A 12 42.77 26.06 9.14
CA ARG A 12 42.06 25.97 7.85
C ARG A 12 41.24 27.25 7.61
N THR A 13 41.20 27.70 6.36
CA THR A 13 40.36 28.85 6.00
C THR A 13 38.87 28.48 6.08
N PRO A 14 37.95 29.47 6.20
CA PRO A 14 36.51 29.19 6.16
C PRO A 14 36.07 28.41 4.92
N GLU A 15 36.71 28.65 3.76
CA GLU A 15 36.43 27.90 2.53
C GLU A 15 36.92 26.45 2.61
N ASP A 16 38.07 26.20 3.24
CA ASP A 16 38.61 24.85 3.45
C ASP A 16 37.75 24.03 4.42
N LEU A 17 37.19 24.67 5.44
CA LEU A 17 36.25 24.04 6.36
C LEU A 17 34.96 23.65 5.64
N LEU A 18 34.36 24.56 4.86
CA LEU A 18 33.15 24.29 4.09
C LEU A 18 33.35 23.19 3.03
N ARG A 19 34.53 23.11 2.42
CA ARG A 19 34.88 22.03 1.50
C ARG A 19 35.01 20.70 2.23
N GLY A 20 35.72 20.68 3.37
CA GLY A 20 35.83 19.48 4.20
C GLY A 20 34.49 18.98 4.73
N GLU A 21 33.58 19.88 5.11
CA GLU A 21 32.21 19.52 5.52
C GLU A 21 31.39 18.93 4.36
N ARG A 22 31.52 19.45 3.14
CA ARG A 22 30.84 18.88 1.96
C ARG A 22 31.36 17.49 1.63
N GLU A 23 32.68 17.33 1.58
CA GLU A 23 33.32 16.03 1.31
C GLU A 23 32.93 14.99 2.36
N GLU A 24 32.90 15.37 3.63
CA GLU A 24 32.48 14.48 4.72
C GLU A 24 30.98 14.16 4.65
N ASN A 25 30.12 15.14 4.33
CA ASN A 25 28.70 14.88 4.10
C ASN A 25 28.46 13.96 2.91
N GLU A 26 29.23 14.11 1.83
CA GLU A 26 29.18 13.24 0.66
C GLU A 26 29.65 11.81 1.01
N ARG A 27 30.71 11.67 1.81
CA ARG A 27 31.17 10.37 2.32
C ARG A 27 30.11 9.69 3.18
N ILE A 28 29.56 10.40 4.17
CA ILE A 28 28.50 9.90 5.06
C ILE A 28 27.27 9.51 4.22
N ALA A 29 26.87 10.34 3.26
CA ALA A 29 25.76 10.05 2.37
C ALA A 29 26.03 8.81 1.50
N GLY A 30 27.25 8.67 0.97
CA GLY A 30 27.69 7.50 0.20
C GLY A 30 27.69 6.22 1.02
N GLU A 31 28.20 6.26 2.26
CA GLU A 31 28.19 5.13 3.19
C GLU A 31 26.76 4.76 3.62
N ALA A 32 25.91 5.75 3.90
CA ALA A 32 24.50 5.54 4.19
C ALA A 32 23.78 4.92 2.98
N MET A 33 24.10 5.37 1.76
CA MET A 33 23.54 4.83 0.52
C MET A 33 23.97 3.38 0.31
N GLN A 34 25.26 3.06 0.46
CA GLN A 34 25.77 1.69 0.41
C GLN A 34 25.10 0.80 1.44
N LYS A 35 24.98 1.26 2.69
CA LYS A 35 24.30 0.51 3.76
C LYS A 35 22.82 0.29 3.46
N ARG A 36 22.15 1.27 2.84
CA ARG A 36 20.73 1.21 2.45
C ARG A 36 20.46 0.27 1.29
N PHE A 37 21.42 0.04 0.39
CA PHE A 37 21.28 -0.88 -0.74
C PHE A 37 22.04 -2.20 -0.57
N ALA A 38 22.78 -2.39 0.52
CA ALA A 38 23.45 -3.65 0.84
C ALA A 38 22.43 -4.75 1.20
N GLN A 39 22.62 -5.96 0.69
CA GLN A 39 21.77 -7.11 1.03
C GLN A 39 21.85 -7.41 2.53
N GLU A 40 20.70 -7.69 3.19
CA GLU A 40 20.67 -8.08 4.62
C GLU A 40 21.22 -9.49 4.84
N GLY A 41 21.07 -10.34 3.83
CA GLY A 41 21.53 -11.71 3.83
C GLY A 41 21.64 -12.23 2.40
N ALA A 42 22.02 -13.50 2.26
CA ALA A 42 22.08 -14.11 0.95
C ALA A 42 20.67 -14.20 0.32
N ILE A 43 20.59 -14.08 -1.00
CA ILE A 43 19.30 -14.06 -1.73
C ILE A 43 18.43 -15.30 -1.40
N HIS A 44 19.03 -16.45 -1.14
CA HIS A 44 18.29 -17.67 -0.79
C HIS A 44 17.61 -17.58 0.58
N ASP A 45 18.27 -16.95 1.57
CA ASP A 45 17.67 -16.67 2.88
C ASP A 45 16.54 -15.64 2.75
N ASN A 46 16.74 -14.60 1.92
CA ASN A 46 15.72 -13.60 1.65
C ASN A 46 14.49 -14.23 0.98
N LEU A 47 14.68 -15.11 -0.01
CA LEU A 47 13.61 -15.86 -0.67
C LEU A 47 12.83 -16.73 0.33
N ARG A 48 13.53 -17.43 1.22
CA ARG A 48 12.92 -18.24 2.28
C ARG A 48 12.09 -17.38 3.23
N ASN A 49 12.65 -16.28 3.71
CA ASN A 49 11.97 -15.35 4.62
C ASN A 49 10.74 -14.74 3.96
N TYR A 50 10.86 -14.36 2.69
CA TYR A 50 9.79 -13.84 1.87
C TYR A 50 8.63 -14.85 1.76
N ARG A 51 8.92 -16.10 1.41
CA ARG A 51 7.91 -17.18 1.38
C ARG A 51 7.22 -17.36 2.73
N VAL A 52 7.99 -17.47 3.81
CA VAL A 52 7.45 -17.72 5.16
C VAL A 52 6.53 -16.59 5.59
N ARG A 53 6.89 -15.34 5.30
CA ARG A 53 6.08 -14.17 5.61
C ARG A 53 4.75 -14.15 4.86
N LEU A 54 4.74 -14.60 3.60
CA LEU A 54 3.50 -14.74 2.81
C LEU A 54 2.65 -15.95 3.23
N GLY A 55 3.14 -16.79 4.16
CA GLY A 55 2.42 -17.99 4.60
C GLY A 55 2.41 -19.13 3.59
N PHE A 56 3.24 -19.06 2.53
CA PHE A 56 3.27 -20.09 1.50
C PHE A 56 4.15 -21.29 1.87
N THR A 57 3.70 -22.47 1.45
CA THR A 57 4.51 -23.68 1.46
C THR A 57 5.52 -23.67 0.31
N LYS A 58 6.58 -24.48 0.43
CA LYS A 58 7.56 -24.63 -0.66
C LYS A 58 6.94 -25.20 -1.95
N GLN A 59 5.87 -25.98 -1.84
CA GLN A 59 5.15 -26.52 -3.00
C GLN A 59 4.36 -25.42 -3.72
N GLN A 60 3.59 -24.62 -2.99
CA GLN A 60 2.86 -23.48 -3.56
C GLN A 60 3.80 -22.49 -4.26
N MET A 61 4.96 -22.21 -3.68
CA MET A 61 5.93 -21.33 -4.34
C MET A 61 6.54 -21.94 -5.60
N ALA A 62 6.72 -23.26 -5.65
CA ALA A 62 7.17 -23.93 -6.86
C ALA A 62 6.11 -23.85 -7.96
N GLU A 63 4.83 -24.00 -7.61
CA GLU A 63 3.68 -23.83 -8.51
C GLU A 63 3.58 -22.39 -9.05
N ILE A 64 3.68 -21.38 -8.18
CA ILE A 64 3.67 -19.95 -8.58
C ILE A 64 4.77 -19.66 -9.60
N LEU A 65 5.95 -20.27 -9.43
CA LEU A 65 7.09 -20.06 -10.30
C LEU A 65 7.11 -20.97 -11.54
N ASP A 66 6.14 -21.87 -11.69
CA ASP A 66 6.11 -22.90 -12.73
C ASP A 66 7.43 -23.72 -12.79
N VAL A 67 7.90 -24.16 -11.62
CA VAL A 67 9.10 -25.01 -11.48
C VAL A 67 8.81 -26.25 -10.66
N THR A 68 9.68 -27.26 -10.79
CA THR A 68 9.57 -28.46 -9.95
C THR A 68 9.88 -28.13 -8.48
N PRO A 69 9.22 -28.78 -7.50
CA PRO A 69 9.52 -28.58 -6.08
C PRO A 69 11.00 -28.74 -5.75
N ARG A 70 11.66 -29.75 -6.34
CA ARG A 70 13.11 -29.95 -6.19
C ARG A 70 13.92 -28.72 -6.62
N THR A 71 13.53 -28.07 -7.71
CA THR A 71 14.20 -26.86 -8.20
C THR A 71 14.03 -25.70 -7.23
N TYR A 72 12.81 -25.51 -6.71
CA TYR A 72 12.54 -24.47 -5.71
C TYR A 72 13.31 -24.70 -4.40
N TYR A 73 13.41 -25.95 -3.94
CA TYR A 73 14.19 -26.26 -2.73
C TYR A 73 15.66 -25.92 -2.92
N ALA A 74 16.24 -26.24 -4.09
CA ALA A 74 17.61 -25.89 -4.42
C ALA A 74 17.85 -24.37 -4.46
N TYR A 75 16.83 -23.57 -4.77
CA TYR A 75 16.89 -22.11 -4.67
C TYR A 75 16.99 -21.64 -3.22
N GLU A 76 16.11 -22.10 -2.32
CA GLU A 76 16.14 -21.69 -0.91
C GLU A 76 17.35 -22.23 -0.13
N GLU A 77 17.90 -23.38 -0.53
CA GLU A 77 19.08 -23.97 0.09
C GLU A 77 20.39 -23.35 -0.43
N GLY A 78 20.31 -22.45 -1.42
CA GLY A 78 21.47 -21.82 -2.04
C GLY A 78 22.29 -22.77 -2.94
N HIS A 79 21.81 -24.00 -3.18
CA HIS A 79 22.42 -24.95 -4.09
C HIS A 79 22.32 -24.52 -5.56
N ARG A 80 21.32 -23.69 -5.89
CA ARG A 80 21.13 -23.11 -7.21
C ARG A 80 20.78 -21.63 -7.08
N ALA A 81 21.41 -20.79 -7.91
CA ALA A 81 21.05 -19.38 -7.99
C ALA A 81 19.62 -19.21 -8.52
N VAL A 82 18.88 -18.27 -7.94
CA VAL A 82 17.53 -17.91 -8.40
C VAL A 82 17.65 -17.07 -9.68
N PRO A 83 17.05 -17.49 -10.81
CA PRO A 83 17.09 -16.69 -12.02
C PRO A 83 16.38 -15.34 -11.81
N THR A 84 16.96 -14.25 -12.31
CA THR A 84 16.33 -12.91 -12.25
C THR A 84 14.89 -12.88 -12.79
N PRO A 85 14.56 -13.57 -13.91
CA PRO A 85 13.16 -13.65 -14.36
C PRO A 85 12.22 -14.30 -13.34
N ALA A 86 12.69 -15.31 -12.61
CA ALA A 86 11.90 -15.97 -11.57
C ALA A 86 11.63 -15.02 -10.39
N ILE A 87 12.62 -14.21 -10.00
CA ILE A 87 12.45 -13.17 -8.97
C ILE A 87 11.41 -12.12 -9.41
N ALA A 88 11.49 -11.66 -10.66
CA ALA A 88 10.54 -10.69 -11.20
C ALA A 88 9.12 -11.26 -11.29
N HIS A 89 8.97 -12.50 -11.79
CA HIS A 89 7.68 -13.19 -11.82
C HIS A 89 7.11 -13.36 -10.42
N LEU A 90 7.94 -13.68 -9.43
CA LEU A 90 7.50 -13.80 -8.05
C LEU A 90 6.92 -12.49 -7.52
N ALA A 91 7.62 -11.37 -7.73
CA ALA A 91 7.14 -10.05 -7.31
C ALA A 91 5.78 -9.71 -7.96
N VAL A 92 5.63 -9.98 -9.26
CA VAL A 92 4.38 -9.71 -9.99
C VAL A 92 3.23 -10.59 -9.49
N LEU A 93 3.45 -11.90 -9.39
CA LEU A 93 2.38 -12.86 -9.05
C LEU A 93 1.92 -12.77 -7.59
N THR A 94 2.79 -12.30 -6.70
CA THR A 94 2.48 -12.16 -5.26
C THR A 94 2.14 -10.72 -4.86
N GLY A 95 2.27 -9.75 -5.79
CA GLY A 95 2.10 -8.32 -5.51
C GLY A 95 3.13 -7.75 -4.53
N GLY A 96 4.24 -8.47 -4.27
CA GLY A 96 5.24 -8.05 -3.30
C GLY A 96 6.43 -7.31 -3.90
N ASP A 97 7.26 -6.73 -3.03
CA ASP A 97 8.37 -5.90 -3.45
C ASP A 97 9.60 -6.73 -3.84
N ILE A 98 10.12 -6.49 -5.04
CA ILE A 98 11.33 -7.16 -5.55
C ILE A 98 12.54 -6.99 -4.61
N ASN A 99 12.62 -5.87 -3.89
CA ASN A 99 13.70 -5.62 -2.94
C ASN A 99 13.58 -6.51 -1.70
N GLU A 100 12.39 -6.93 -1.32
CA GLU A 100 12.24 -7.88 -0.20
C GLU A 100 12.86 -9.23 -0.56
N ILE A 101 12.71 -9.64 -1.82
CA ILE A 101 13.27 -10.91 -2.32
C ILE A 101 14.79 -10.80 -2.50
N ILE A 102 15.30 -9.67 -3.02
CA ILE A 102 16.73 -9.51 -3.34
C ILE A 102 17.53 -9.04 -2.13
N LEU A 103 17.05 -8.01 -1.42
CA LEU A 103 17.75 -7.31 -0.35
C LEU A 103 17.33 -7.77 1.05
N GLY A 104 16.21 -8.50 1.18
CA GLY A 104 15.64 -8.90 2.48
C GLY A 104 14.71 -7.85 3.10
N ARG A 105 14.58 -6.67 2.47
CA ARG A 105 13.78 -5.55 2.96
C ARG A 105 13.08 -4.80 1.83
N PRO A 106 11.92 -4.17 2.08
CA PRO A 106 11.23 -3.38 1.07
C PRO A 106 12.06 -2.20 0.61
N ALA A 107 11.80 -1.79 -0.63
CA ALA A 107 12.25 -0.53 -1.17
C ALA A 107 11.88 0.55 -0.14
N PRO A 108 12.84 1.41 0.23
CA PRO A 108 12.49 2.58 0.99
C PRO A 108 11.46 3.36 0.16
N ARG A 109 10.26 3.56 0.72
CA ARG A 109 9.27 4.46 0.12
C ARG A 109 9.97 5.80 -0.09
N SER A 110 10.21 6.17 -1.34
CA SER A 110 10.90 7.43 -1.63
C SER A 110 10.11 8.57 -0.97
N GLY A 111 10.78 9.59 -0.43
CA GLY A 111 10.07 10.76 0.10
C GLY A 111 9.13 11.36 -0.94
N ARG A 112 9.47 11.21 -2.23
CA ARG A 112 8.60 11.53 -3.37
C ARG A 112 7.32 10.71 -3.41
N ALA A 113 7.37 9.40 -3.18
CA ALA A 113 6.16 8.55 -3.16
C ALA A 113 5.25 8.91 -1.97
N ALA A 114 5.83 9.19 -0.80
CA ALA A 114 5.08 9.69 0.34
C ALA A 114 4.45 11.07 0.05
N GLN A 115 5.21 11.97 -0.58
CA GLN A 115 4.70 13.28 -0.99
C GLN A 115 3.57 13.16 -2.01
N VAL A 116 3.70 12.29 -3.02
CA VAL A 116 2.63 12.02 -3.99
C VAL A 116 1.37 11.53 -3.30
N ALA A 117 1.48 10.58 -2.36
CA ALA A 117 0.33 10.10 -1.60
C ALA A 117 -0.32 11.21 -0.74
N ILE A 118 0.48 12.10 -0.16
CA ILE A 118 -0.02 13.25 0.60
C ILE A 118 -0.74 14.23 -0.34
N ASP A 119 -0.14 14.57 -1.48
CA ASP A 119 -0.73 15.50 -2.46
C ASP A 119 -2.04 14.94 -3.02
N GLU A 120 -2.09 13.65 -3.36
CA GLU A 120 -3.30 12.94 -3.77
C GLU A 120 -4.38 12.97 -2.68
N ALA A 121 -4.01 12.66 -1.43
CA ALA A 121 -4.94 12.71 -0.31
C ALA A 121 -5.54 14.12 -0.12
N ILE A 122 -4.75 15.18 -0.27
CA ILE A 122 -5.22 16.56 -0.20
C ILE A 122 -6.22 16.86 -1.32
N VAL A 123 -5.95 16.42 -2.56
CA VAL A 123 -6.84 16.63 -3.71
C VAL A 123 -8.18 15.91 -3.49
N VAL A 124 -8.14 14.63 -3.06
CA VAL A 124 -9.34 13.85 -2.78
C VAL A 124 -10.15 14.47 -1.65
N LEU A 125 -9.51 14.87 -0.54
CA LEU A 125 -10.20 15.56 0.56
C LEU A 125 -10.90 16.84 0.11
N LYS A 126 -10.24 17.65 -0.73
CA LYS A 126 -10.85 18.86 -1.30
C LYS A 126 -12.04 18.53 -2.18
N PHE A 127 -11.91 17.53 -3.05
CA PHE A 127 -13.01 17.07 -3.89
C PHE A 127 -14.20 16.62 -3.03
N LEU A 128 -13.96 15.80 -2.01
CA LEU A 128 -15.01 15.31 -1.12
C LEU A 128 -15.67 16.43 -0.32
N ALA A 129 -14.91 17.41 0.15
CA ALA A 129 -15.44 18.55 0.88
C ALA A 129 -16.37 19.42 0.01
N VAL A 130 -16.08 19.55 -1.28
CA VAL A 130 -16.91 20.31 -2.22
C VAL A 130 -18.12 19.50 -2.71
N LYS A 131 -17.91 18.22 -3.07
CA LYS A 131 -18.94 17.41 -3.70
C LYS A 131 -19.90 16.76 -2.71
N TYR A 132 -19.43 16.46 -1.50
CA TYR A 132 -20.20 15.81 -0.42
C TYR A 132 -20.05 16.60 0.88
N PRO A 133 -20.64 17.81 0.98
CA PRO A 133 -20.48 18.68 2.15
C PRO A 133 -20.97 18.03 3.45
N GLU A 134 -22.04 17.23 3.38
CA GLU A 134 -22.64 16.51 4.52
C GLU A 134 -21.88 15.23 4.92
N MET A 135 -20.83 14.85 4.18
CA MET A 135 -20.02 13.68 4.52
C MET A 135 -19.14 13.95 5.74
N SER A 136 -19.21 13.05 6.72
CA SER A 136 -18.40 13.11 7.93
C SER A 136 -16.91 13.08 7.60
N MET A 137 -16.07 13.71 8.43
CA MET A 137 -14.62 13.65 8.23
C MET A 137 -14.09 12.21 8.36
N GLU A 138 -14.71 11.38 9.20
CA GLU A 138 -14.34 9.97 9.34
C GLU A 138 -14.51 9.22 8.01
N ASP A 139 -15.65 9.38 7.34
CA ASP A 139 -15.91 8.70 6.07
C ASP A 139 -15.03 9.26 4.95
N ARG A 140 -14.75 10.57 4.95
CA ARG A 140 -13.77 11.17 4.04
C ARG A 140 -12.39 10.53 4.20
N TYR A 141 -11.94 10.30 5.43
CA TYR A 141 -10.67 9.62 5.67
C TYR A 141 -10.70 8.16 5.22
N LYS A 142 -11.81 7.44 5.41
CA LYS A 142 -11.98 6.08 4.88
C LYS A 142 -11.87 6.06 3.35
N VAL A 143 -12.52 7.01 2.65
CA VAL A 143 -12.44 7.14 1.18
C VAL A 143 -11.01 7.41 0.74
N VAL A 144 -10.32 8.38 1.36
CA VAL A 144 -8.93 8.73 1.05
C VAL A 144 -8.00 7.55 1.30
N ARG A 145 -8.20 6.82 2.40
CA ARG A 145 -7.41 5.64 2.73
C ARG A 145 -7.61 4.53 1.70
N LEU A 146 -8.85 4.26 1.31
CA LEU A 146 -9.15 3.27 0.28
C LEU A 146 -8.51 3.67 -1.06
N HIS A 147 -8.68 4.94 -1.46
CA HIS A 147 -8.06 5.52 -2.65
C HIS A 147 -6.53 5.38 -2.69
N ALA A 148 -5.86 5.60 -1.57
CA ALA A 148 -4.40 5.51 -1.47
C ALA A 148 -3.85 4.08 -1.44
N LEU A 149 -4.67 3.09 -1.05
CA LEU A 149 -4.25 1.69 -0.93
C LEU A 149 -4.52 0.88 -2.21
N GLU A 150 -5.49 1.28 -3.02
CA GLU A 150 -5.85 0.56 -4.24
C GLU A 150 -4.85 0.80 -5.37
N ASP A 151 -4.34 -0.31 -5.94
CA ASP A 151 -3.55 -0.26 -7.17
C ASP A 151 -4.48 -0.23 -8.38
N LEU A 152 -4.76 0.98 -8.86
CA LEU A 152 -5.67 1.23 -9.99
C LEU A 152 -5.09 0.84 -11.37
N GLY A 153 -4.03 0.02 -11.43
CA GLY A 153 -3.55 -0.59 -12.67
C GLY A 153 -3.15 0.39 -13.77
N GLY A 154 -2.73 1.60 -13.40
CA GLY A 154 -2.38 2.68 -14.33
C GLY A 154 -3.52 3.62 -14.73
N LEU A 155 -4.74 3.44 -14.19
CA LEU A 155 -5.80 4.44 -14.35
C LEU A 155 -5.41 5.76 -13.66
N PRO A 156 -5.87 6.92 -14.18
CA PRO A 156 -5.63 8.20 -13.53
C PRO A 156 -6.27 8.22 -12.14
N ARG A 157 -5.45 8.09 -11.09
CA ARG A 157 -5.91 7.99 -9.70
C ARG A 157 -6.86 9.11 -9.30
N MET A 158 -6.72 10.30 -9.88
CA MET A 158 -7.52 11.48 -9.53
C MET A 158 -8.79 11.67 -10.39
N HIS A 159 -9.25 10.66 -11.12
CA HIS A 159 -10.49 10.79 -11.89
C HIS A 159 -11.72 10.90 -10.95
N PRO A 160 -12.63 11.86 -11.14
CA PRO A 160 -13.80 12.04 -10.27
C PRO A 160 -14.68 10.81 -10.12
N ASP A 161 -14.85 10.02 -11.18
CA ASP A 161 -15.67 8.81 -11.14
C ASP A 161 -15.08 7.71 -10.25
N ILE A 162 -13.74 7.59 -10.21
CA ILE A 162 -13.07 6.65 -9.31
C ILE A 162 -13.30 7.06 -7.86
N ILE A 163 -13.21 8.36 -7.56
CA ILE A 163 -13.50 8.87 -6.21
C ILE A 163 -14.98 8.62 -5.87
N ARG A 164 -15.90 8.82 -6.83
CA ARG A 164 -17.33 8.52 -6.67
C ARG A 164 -17.55 7.06 -6.31
N ASP A 165 -16.86 6.13 -6.97
CA ASP A 165 -16.98 4.70 -6.68
C ASP A 165 -16.46 4.34 -5.29
N PHE A 166 -15.36 4.93 -4.85
CA PHE A 166 -14.90 4.77 -3.47
C PHE A 166 -15.87 5.36 -2.45
N VAL A 167 -16.55 6.46 -2.77
CA VAL A 167 -17.63 6.99 -1.93
C VAL A 167 -18.77 5.97 -1.82
N LYS A 168 -19.21 5.36 -2.92
CA LYS A 168 -20.25 4.31 -2.90
C LYS A 168 -19.85 3.15 -1.99
N ILE A 169 -18.61 2.69 -2.11
CA ILE A 169 -18.10 1.56 -1.31
C ILE A 169 -18.07 1.92 0.18
N VAL A 170 -17.45 3.05 0.54
CA VAL A 170 -17.26 3.43 1.94
C VAL A 170 -18.57 3.79 2.62
N THR A 171 -19.47 4.45 1.89
CA THR A 171 -20.73 4.97 2.43
C THR A 171 -21.93 4.11 2.07
N ARG A 172 -21.68 2.93 1.47
CA ARG A 172 -22.70 1.97 1.03
C ARG A 172 -23.85 2.66 0.29
N TYR A 173 -23.50 3.44 -0.73
CA TYR A 173 -24.45 4.17 -1.58
C TYR A 173 -25.28 5.26 -0.88
N LYS A 174 -25.03 5.60 0.41
CA LYS A 174 -25.74 6.71 1.11
C LYS A 174 -25.76 8.02 0.33
N PHE A 175 -24.66 8.36 -0.35
CA PHE A 175 -24.55 9.57 -1.18
C PHE A 175 -24.88 9.35 -2.67
N HIS A 176 -25.16 8.11 -3.07
CA HIS A 176 -25.46 7.69 -4.45
C HIS A 176 -26.57 6.62 -4.48
N PRO A 177 -27.77 6.89 -3.93
CA PRO A 177 -28.86 5.91 -3.92
C PRO A 177 -29.31 5.54 -5.34
N GLU A 178 -29.08 6.41 -6.33
CA GLU A 178 -29.36 6.15 -7.73
C GLU A 178 -28.49 5.04 -8.35
N ASP A 179 -27.32 4.76 -7.74
CA ASP A 179 -26.38 3.76 -8.22
C ASP A 179 -26.46 2.45 -7.42
N LEU A 180 -27.46 2.30 -6.55
CA LEU A 180 -27.67 1.08 -5.77
C LEU A 180 -27.85 -0.12 -6.73
N PRO A 181 -27.12 -1.23 -6.54
CA PRO A 181 -27.26 -2.40 -7.39
C PRO A 181 -28.67 -2.98 -7.26
N ALA A 182 -29.18 -3.54 -8.36
CA ALA A 182 -30.44 -4.27 -8.35
C ALA A 182 -30.36 -5.45 -7.35
N PRO A 183 -31.49 -5.82 -6.71
CA PRO A 183 -31.51 -6.97 -5.83
C PRO A 183 -31.14 -8.24 -6.62
N PRO A 184 -30.47 -9.23 -5.96
CA PRO A 184 -30.17 -10.50 -6.58
C PRO A 184 -31.41 -11.17 -7.17
N LEU A 185 -31.34 -11.55 -8.44
CA LEU A 185 -32.44 -12.25 -9.11
C LEU A 185 -32.35 -13.73 -8.79
N HIS A 186 -33.46 -14.34 -8.34
CA HIS A 186 -33.51 -15.77 -8.03
C HIS A 186 -33.09 -16.66 -9.21
N GLU A 187 -33.29 -16.20 -10.46
CA GLU A 187 -32.95 -16.92 -11.68
C GLU A 187 -31.44 -17.19 -11.83
N ASP A 188 -30.59 -16.34 -11.25
CA ASP A 188 -29.13 -16.46 -11.34
C ASP A 188 -28.55 -17.58 -10.46
N TYR A 189 -29.36 -18.12 -9.53
CA TYR A 189 -28.94 -19.10 -8.52
C TYR A 189 -29.35 -20.53 -8.87
N GLY A 190 -30.17 -20.75 -9.90
CA GLY A 190 -30.64 -22.09 -10.28
C GLY A 190 -31.34 -22.81 -9.13
N ASP A 191 -30.78 -23.93 -8.67
CA ASP A 191 -31.31 -24.71 -7.53
C ASP A 191 -30.76 -24.25 -6.16
N ASP A 192 -29.84 -23.28 -6.11
CA ASP A 192 -29.20 -22.77 -4.87
C ASP A 192 -30.06 -21.70 -4.16
N HIS A 193 -31.20 -22.13 -3.63
CA HIS A 193 -32.12 -21.24 -2.90
C HIS A 193 -31.49 -20.64 -1.63
N GLU A 194 -30.64 -21.39 -0.92
CA GLU A 194 -29.96 -20.90 0.28
C GLU A 194 -28.92 -19.81 -0.05
N GLY A 195 -28.24 -19.91 -1.20
CA GLY A 195 -27.39 -18.86 -1.74
C GLY A 195 -28.16 -17.57 -1.99
N TRP A 196 -29.29 -17.66 -2.68
CA TRP A 196 -30.14 -16.52 -2.98
C TRP A 196 -30.69 -15.84 -1.71
N GLU A 197 -31.19 -16.62 -0.73
CA GLU A 197 -31.71 -16.08 0.52
C GLU A 197 -30.65 -15.31 1.34
N ARG A 198 -29.39 -15.76 1.30
CA ARG A 198 -28.29 -15.03 1.96
C ARG A 198 -28.00 -13.71 1.26
N ASP A 199 -27.89 -13.73 -0.06
CA ASP A 199 -27.50 -12.56 -0.84
C ASP A 199 -28.61 -11.50 -0.87
N ILE A 200 -29.89 -11.91 -0.91
CA ILE A 200 -31.03 -10.99 -0.81
C ILE A 200 -31.13 -10.39 0.60
N ALA A 201 -30.83 -11.15 1.65
CA ALA A 201 -30.79 -10.64 3.02
C ALA A 201 -29.63 -9.66 3.23
N GLU A 202 -28.47 -9.93 2.64
CA GLU A 202 -27.34 -8.99 2.65
C GLU A 202 -27.66 -7.70 1.89
N TRP A 203 -28.27 -7.81 0.70
CA TRP A 203 -28.74 -6.66 -0.07
C TRP A 203 -29.75 -5.84 0.73
N GLN A 204 -30.76 -6.49 1.32
CA GLN A 204 -31.78 -5.81 2.13
C GLN A 204 -31.18 -5.09 3.33
N ARG A 205 -30.19 -5.69 4.01
CA ARG A 205 -29.47 -5.06 5.11
C ARG A 205 -28.69 -3.81 4.66
N ILE A 206 -28.10 -3.82 3.47
CA ILE A 206 -27.41 -2.65 2.90
C ILE A 206 -28.42 -1.51 2.64
N VAL A 207 -29.62 -1.84 2.19
CA VAL A 207 -30.71 -0.88 1.95
C VAL A 207 -31.24 -0.30 3.26
N ASP A 208 -31.52 -1.16 4.25
CA ASP A 208 -32.17 -0.79 5.51
C ASP A 208 -31.24 0.00 6.46
N GLU A 209 -29.96 -0.37 6.59
CA GLU A 209 -29.03 0.27 7.55
C GLU A 209 -28.70 1.74 7.21
N ASP A 210 -28.78 2.13 5.93
CA ASP A 210 -28.19 3.38 5.42
C ASP A 210 -29.19 4.38 4.80
N LEU A 211 -30.42 3.96 4.45
CA LEU A 211 -31.47 4.86 3.96
C LEU A 211 -32.36 5.44 5.08
N ASP A 212 -32.53 4.73 6.20
CA ASP A 212 -33.48 5.10 7.26
C ASP A 212 -33.00 6.22 8.20
N LYS A 213 -31.74 6.65 8.13
CA LYS A 213 -31.19 7.71 9.01
C LYS A 213 -31.39 9.14 8.48
N GLN A 214 -32.17 9.34 7.41
CA GLN A 214 -32.39 10.67 6.84
C GLN A 214 -33.50 11.49 7.53
N ASP A 215 -34.36 10.87 8.36
CA ASP A 215 -35.56 11.55 8.87
C ASP A 215 -35.48 12.03 10.34
N ASP A 216 -34.47 11.65 11.13
CA ASP A 216 -34.44 11.94 12.58
C ASP A 216 -33.62 13.19 13.01
N GLU A 217 -32.90 13.86 12.09
CA GLU A 217 -32.14 15.09 12.39
C GLU A 217 -32.59 16.29 11.53
N ALA A 218 -33.89 16.59 11.53
CA ALA A 218 -34.33 17.94 11.17
C ALA A 218 -34.07 18.88 12.39
N PRO A 219 -33.23 19.93 12.27
CA PRO A 219 -33.06 20.87 13.36
C PRO A 219 -34.40 21.59 13.59
N ALA A 220 -34.87 21.56 14.84
CA ALA A 220 -35.98 22.38 15.30
C ALA A 220 -35.72 23.82 14.84
N LYS A 221 -36.54 24.30 13.89
CA LYS A 221 -36.59 25.70 13.52
C LYS A 221 -37.22 26.43 14.70
N ASP A 222 -36.39 27.03 15.54
CA ASP A 222 -36.84 27.99 16.54
C ASP A 222 -37.47 29.20 15.84
N LEU A 223 -38.65 29.56 16.34
CA LEU A 223 -39.55 30.65 15.97
C LEU A 223 -38.98 32.03 16.30
#